data_AF-A0A1Y1QF00-F1
#
_entry.id   AF-A0A1Y1QF00-F1
#
_cell.length_a   1.000
_cell.length_b   1.000
_cell.length_c   1.000
_cell.angle_alpha   90.00
_cell.angle_beta   90.00
_cell.angle_gamma   90.00
#
_symmetry.space_group_name_H-M   'P 1'
#
loop_
_entity.id
_entity.type
_entity.pdbx_description
1 polymer ?
#
loop_
_entity_poly.entity_id
_entity_poly.type
_entity_poly.pdbx_seq_one_letter_code
_entity_poly.pdbx_strand_id
1 'polypeptide(L)'
;MEKLLEQKISASKKKIISQTKAKELGLLPELGGQEVIERILMAVDEELSSGRQPEDDVVKFRDLFNLSDGQYRQFKRGRFHNIDKINLNHKQDSWWEYIPDTNNPFSFERHTGEIIQPGKIYTDGGSIPGFLQWIDGLKPWDYGLAYMIHDWEFDAHHCNLINKRFEDVRDTMMEAVKTMMEDGLGEKRLYMFTKIFDGIDSLVARSLWKHGECVLPQ
;
A
#
# COMPACT_ATOMS: atom_id res chain seq x y z
N MET A 1 -11.25 34.90 -31.21
CA MET A 1 -11.34 34.91 -29.72
C MET A 1 -12.66 34.34 -29.21
N GLU A 2 -13.79 34.64 -29.84
CA GLU A 2 -15.13 34.20 -29.43
C GLU A 2 -15.29 32.67 -29.31
N LYS A 3 -14.86 31.91 -30.32
CA LYS A 3 -14.86 30.43 -30.28
C LYS A 3 -14.06 29.82 -29.12
N LEU A 4 -12.96 30.47 -28.72
CA LEU A 4 -12.12 30.00 -27.61
C LEU A 4 -12.79 30.26 -26.24
N LEU A 5 -13.56 31.33 -26.15
CA LEU A 5 -14.33 31.69 -24.97
C LEU A 5 -15.53 30.75 -24.79
N GLU A 6 -16.25 30.43 -25.87
CA GLU A 6 -17.35 29.47 -25.86
C GLU A 6 -16.90 28.06 -25.46
N GLN A 7 -15.75 27.60 -25.97
CA GLN A 7 -15.17 26.31 -25.58
C GLN A 7 -14.79 26.28 -24.09
N LYS A 8 -14.18 27.34 -23.56
CA LYS A 8 -13.82 27.45 -22.13
C LYS A 8 -15.05 27.48 -21.23
N ILE A 9 -16.12 28.17 -21.64
CA ILE A 9 -17.39 28.21 -20.90
C ILE A 9 -18.08 26.84 -20.92
N SER A 10 -18.07 26.15 -22.07
CA SER A 10 -18.64 24.79 -22.20
C SER A 10 -17.91 23.77 -21.33
N ALA A 11 -16.57 23.77 -21.36
CA ALA A 11 -15.75 22.90 -20.52
C ALA A 11 -15.93 23.20 -19.03
N SER A 12 -16.01 24.48 -18.65
CA SER A 12 -16.25 24.89 -17.25
C SER A 12 -17.63 24.48 -16.76
N LYS A 13 -18.68 24.62 -17.61
CA LYS A 13 -20.03 24.16 -17.29
C LYS A 13 -20.09 22.65 -17.10
N LYS A 14 -19.46 21.86 -17.99
CA LYS A 14 -19.37 20.40 -17.85
C LYS A 14 -18.69 20.01 -16.54
N LYS A 15 -17.56 20.64 -16.20
CA LYS A 15 -16.82 20.41 -14.95
C LYS A 15 -17.65 20.72 -13.70
N ILE A 16 -18.43 21.80 -13.72
CA ILE A 16 -19.32 22.17 -12.60
C ILE A 16 -20.47 21.16 -12.46
N ILE A 17 -21.05 20.71 -13.58
CA ILE A 17 -22.12 19.70 -13.59
C ILE A 17 -21.62 18.36 -13.07
N SER A 18 -20.45 17.90 -13.50
CA SER A 18 -19.86 16.64 -13.04
C SER A 18 -19.50 16.69 -11.55
N GLN A 19 -18.94 17.81 -11.07
CA GLN A 19 -18.66 18.01 -9.63
C GLN A 19 -19.92 18.06 -8.77
N THR A 20 -20.98 18.74 -9.25
CA THR A 20 -22.26 18.83 -8.52
C THR A 20 -22.91 17.45 -8.41
N LYS A 21 -22.91 16.70 -9.50
CA LYS A 21 -23.50 15.36 -9.55
C LYS A 21 -22.68 14.33 -8.77
N ALA A 22 -21.35 14.43 -8.79
CA ALA A 22 -20.48 13.62 -7.93
C ALA A 22 -20.73 13.91 -6.43
N LYS A 23 -21.03 15.16 -6.07
CA LYS A 23 -21.38 15.55 -4.71
C LYS A 23 -22.75 15.01 -4.28
N GLU A 24 -23.76 15.11 -5.14
CA GLU A 24 -25.10 14.56 -4.90
C GLU A 24 -25.09 13.03 -4.71
N LEU A 25 -24.19 12.33 -5.43
CA LEU A 25 -23.98 10.89 -5.32
C LEU A 25 -23.06 10.47 -4.16
N GLY A 26 -22.55 11.43 -3.36
CA GLY A 26 -21.66 11.14 -2.23
C GLY A 26 -20.26 10.64 -2.64
N LEU A 27 -19.81 10.94 -3.86
CA LEU A 27 -18.58 10.41 -4.47
C LEU A 27 -17.36 11.32 -4.29
N LEU A 28 -17.50 12.46 -3.61
CA LEU A 28 -16.37 13.34 -3.32
C LEU A 28 -15.78 12.99 -1.94
N PRO A 29 -14.63 12.29 -1.87
CA PRO A 29 -13.98 12.01 -0.60
C PRO A 29 -13.43 13.31 0.00
N GLU A 30 -13.64 13.53 1.30
CA GLU A 30 -13.03 14.66 2.01
C GLU A 30 -11.50 14.52 2.17
N LEU A 31 -10.91 13.36 1.80
CA LEU A 31 -9.50 13.04 2.05
C LEU A 31 -8.83 12.22 0.92
N GLY A 32 -9.12 12.53 -0.35
CA GLY A 32 -8.47 11.90 -1.51
C GLY A 32 -7.74 12.92 -2.39
N GLY A 33 -6.47 12.65 -2.72
CA GLY A 33 -5.65 13.50 -3.58
C GLY A 33 -6.31 13.81 -4.94
N GLN A 34 -5.97 14.96 -5.52
CA GLN A 34 -6.57 15.52 -6.74
C GLN A 34 -6.74 14.51 -7.88
N GLU A 35 -5.83 13.54 -8.00
CA GLU A 35 -5.86 12.50 -9.04
C GLU A 35 -7.06 11.54 -8.93
N VAL A 36 -7.50 11.20 -7.71
CA VAL A 36 -8.68 10.33 -7.49
C VAL A 36 -9.96 11.08 -7.86
N ILE A 37 -10.03 12.35 -7.51
CA ILE A 37 -11.15 13.23 -7.89
C ILE A 37 -11.19 13.37 -9.42
N GLU A 38 -10.05 13.56 -10.08
CA GLU A 38 -10.00 13.63 -11.55
C GLU A 38 -10.42 12.34 -12.22
N ARG A 39 -9.99 11.17 -11.72
CA ARG A 39 -10.42 9.87 -12.28
C ARG A 39 -11.91 9.61 -12.09
N ILE A 40 -12.49 9.99 -10.92
CA ILE A 40 -13.94 9.91 -10.70
C ILE A 40 -14.67 10.86 -11.65
N LEU A 41 -14.20 12.09 -11.80
CA LEU A 41 -14.80 13.06 -12.72
C LEU A 41 -14.70 12.60 -14.18
N MET A 42 -13.59 11.98 -14.58
CA MET A 42 -13.41 11.42 -15.93
C MET A 42 -14.33 10.23 -16.19
N ALA A 43 -14.44 9.29 -15.25
CA ALA A 43 -15.36 8.15 -15.36
C ALA A 43 -16.82 8.62 -15.46
N VAL A 44 -17.22 9.60 -14.65
CA VAL A 44 -18.56 10.19 -14.70
C VAL A 44 -18.81 10.91 -16.03
N ASP A 45 -17.84 11.65 -16.57
CA ASP A 45 -18.00 12.39 -17.83
C ASP A 45 -18.02 11.45 -19.06
N GLU A 46 -17.23 10.37 -19.04
CA GLU A 46 -17.23 9.31 -20.06
C GLU A 46 -18.56 8.54 -20.08
N GLU A 47 -19.06 8.13 -18.91
CA GLU A 47 -20.36 7.45 -18.77
C GLU A 47 -21.50 8.34 -19.28
N LEU A 48 -21.53 9.63 -18.87
CA LEU A 48 -22.53 10.61 -19.32
C LEU A 48 -22.47 10.86 -20.84
N SER A 49 -21.29 10.79 -21.44
CA SER A 49 -21.11 10.96 -22.88
C SER A 49 -21.59 9.73 -23.69
N SER A 50 -21.61 8.56 -23.07
CA SER A 50 -21.99 7.29 -23.71
C SER A 50 -23.49 6.96 -23.62
N GLY A 51 -24.27 7.73 -22.85
CA GLY A 51 -25.71 7.49 -22.64
C GLY A 51 -26.05 6.27 -21.80
N ARG A 52 -25.06 5.56 -21.25
CA ARG A 52 -25.26 4.52 -20.24
C ARG A 52 -25.68 5.15 -18.90
N GLN A 53 -26.58 4.49 -18.18
CA GLN A 53 -26.89 4.92 -16.83
C GLN A 53 -25.65 4.74 -15.96
N PRO A 54 -25.20 5.79 -15.23
CA PRO A 54 -23.96 5.76 -14.44
C PRO A 54 -23.92 4.75 -13.29
N GLU A 55 -24.95 3.91 -13.14
CA GLU A 55 -25.17 3.18 -11.91
C GLU A 55 -24.17 2.03 -11.74
N ASP A 56 -23.85 1.26 -12.78
CA ASP A 56 -23.11 0.01 -12.59
C ASP A 56 -21.62 0.20 -12.28
N ASP A 57 -20.93 1.07 -13.00
CA ASP A 57 -19.48 1.22 -12.85
C ASP A 57 -19.12 2.20 -11.72
N VAL A 58 -19.93 3.24 -11.50
CA VAL A 58 -19.75 4.15 -10.36
C VAL A 58 -20.06 3.46 -9.03
N VAL A 59 -21.07 2.59 -8.97
CA VAL A 59 -21.35 1.77 -7.76
C VAL A 59 -20.18 0.83 -7.48
N LYS A 60 -19.63 0.14 -8.49
CA LYS A 60 -18.43 -0.70 -8.31
C LYS A 60 -17.24 0.09 -7.78
N PHE A 61 -16.95 1.28 -8.32
CA PHE A 61 -15.85 2.12 -7.85
C PHE A 61 -16.06 2.58 -6.40
N ARG A 62 -17.27 3.03 -6.07
CA ARG A 62 -17.62 3.44 -4.69
C ARG A 62 -17.47 2.26 -3.72
N ASP A 63 -17.93 1.09 -4.11
CA ASP A 63 -17.88 -0.10 -3.27
C ASP A 63 -16.42 -0.58 -3.09
N LEU A 64 -15.59 -0.54 -4.14
CA LEU A 64 -14.14 -0.81 -4.05
C LEU A 64 -13.43 0.19 -3.14
N PHE A 65 -13.78 1.48 -3.21
CA PHE A 65 -13.20 2.51 -2.35
C PHE A 65 -13.62 2.32 -0.89
N ASN A 66 -14.91 2.07 -0.62
CA ASN A 66 -15.42 1.82 0.72
C ASN A 66 -14.81 0.56 1.35
N LEU A 67 -14.61 -0.51 0.57
CA LEU A 67 -13.92 -1.72 1.02
C LEU A 67 -12.46 -1.40 1.39
N SER A 68 -11.76 -0.65 0.55
CA SER A 68 -10.36 -0.26 0.79
C SER A 68 -10.20 0.63 2.01
N ASP A 69 -11.11 1.59 2.20
CA ASP A 69 -11.14 2.46 3.38
C ASP A 69 -11.48 1.67 4.65
N GLY A 70 -12.44 0.75 4.58
CA GLY A 70 -12.82 -0.12 5.69
C GLY A 70 -11.65 -0.97 6.17
N GLN A 71 -10.94 -1.64 5.25
CA GLN A 71 -9.75 -2.44 5.57
C GLN A 71 -8.62 -1.56 6.13
N TYR A 72 -8.34 -0.42 5.50
CA TYR A 72 -7.32 0.53 5.98
C TYR A 72 -7.59 1.03 7.42
N ARG A 73 -8.85 1.23 7.80
CA ARG A 73 -9.23 1.67 9.15
C ARG A 73 -9.09 0.61 10.23
N GLN A 74 -9.07 -0.68 9.87
CA GLN A 74 -8.91 -1.78 10.84
C GLN A 74 -7.52 -1.77 11.47
N PHE A 75 -6.50 -1.47 10.66
CA PHE A 75 -5.12 -1.37 11.14
C PHE A 75 -4.88 -0.07 11.89
N LYS A 76 -4.01 -0.13 12.90
CA LYS A 76 -3.57 1.05 13.65
C LYS A 76 -2.17 1.44 13.19
N ARG A 77 -1.85 2.71 13.37
CA ARG A 77 -0.51 3.23 13.14
C ARG A 77 0.42 2.79 14.28
N GLY A 78 1.61 2.34 13.91
CA GLY A 78 2.74 2.07 14.82
C GLY A 78 3.78 3.19 14.75
N ARG A 79 5.05 2.84 14.97
CA ARG A 79 6.17 3.78 14.92
C ARG A 79 7.45 3.10 14.44
N PHE A 80 8.11 3.70 13.47
CA PHE A 80 9.47 3.29 13.10
C PHE A 80 10.51 4.02 13.96
N HIS A 81 11.58 3.32 14.30
CA HIS A 81 12.71 3.85 15.05
C HIS A 81 14.01 3.63 14.26
N ASN A 82 14.94 4.58 14.35
CA ASN A 82 16.28 4.50 13.76
C ASN A 82 16.30 4.21 12.25
N ILE A 83 15.36 4.80 11.49
CA ILE A 83 15.29 4.66 10.02
C ILE A 83 16.60 5.13 9.37
N ASP A 84 17.23 6.19 9.92
CA ASP A 84 18.50 6.73 9.44
C ASP A 84 19.71 5.80 9.69
N LYS A 85 19.51 4.69 10.41
CA LYS A 85 20.54 3.68 10.70
C LYS A 85 20.41 2.42 9.84
N ILE A 86 19.48 2.42 8.89
CA ILE A 86 19.35 1.31 7.94
C ILE A 86 20.59 1.24 7.07
N ASN A 87 21.30 0.12 7.14
CA ASN A 87 22.48 -0.17 6.34
C ASN A 87 22.17 -1.34 5.39
N LEU A 88 22.05 -1.03 4.09
CA LEU A 88 21.78 -1.99 3.03
C LEU A 88 23.01 -2.12 2.12
N ASN A 89 23.53 -3.34 2.02
CA ASN A 89 24.60 -3.68 1.12
C ASN A 89 24.05 -4.42 -0.11
N HIS A 90 24.25 -3.86 -1.29
CA HIS A 90 23.85 -4.50 -2.54
C HIS A 90 24.58 -5.83 -2.74
N LYS A 91 23.84 -6.87 -3.15
CA LYS A 91 24.33 -8.20 -3.54
C LYS A 91 24.04 -8.45 -5.03
N GLN A 92 24.15 -9.69 -5.51
CA GLN A 92 23.84 -10.02 -6.90
C GLN A 92 22.32 -10.10 -7.13
N ASP A 93 21.88 -9.97 -8.39
CA ASP A 93 20.52 -10.26 -8.84
C ASP A 93 19.39 -9.57 -8.05
N SER A 94 19.56 -8.28 -7.75
CA SER A 94 18.60 -7.41 -7.04
C SER A 94 18.44 -7.66 -5.53
N TRP A 95 19.26 -8.52 -4.94
CA TRP A 95 19.26 -8.75 -3.49
C TRP A 95 20.03 -7.68 -2.73
N TRP A 96 19.55 -7.39 -1.53
CA TRP A 96 20.18 -6.51 -0.55
C TRP A 96 20.39 -7.27 0.75
N GLU A 97 21.55 -7.09 1.36
CA GLU A 97 21.82 -7.54 2.71
C GLU A 97 21.58 -6.37 3.67
N TYR A 98 20.64 -6.54 4.60
CA TYR A 98 20.47 -5.62 5.71
C TYR A 98 21.39 -6.03 6.86
N ILE A 99 22.15 -5.06 7.37
CA ILE A 99 23.02 -5.23 8.54
C ILE A 99 22.55 -4.26 9.64
N PRO A 100 22.06 -4.76 10.79
CA PRO A 100 21.60 -3.89 11.86
C PRO A 100 22.75 -3.12 12.49
N ASP A 101 22.49 -1.84 12.81
CA ASP A 101 23.39 -1.07 13.67
C ASP A 101 23.44 -1.72 15.06
N THR A 102 24.64 -1.81 15.63
CA THR A 102 24.88 -2.53 16.88
C THR A 102 24.34 -1.82 18.11
N ASN A 103 24.18 -0.50 18.06
CA ASN A 103 23.75 0.32 19.20
C ASN A 103 22.32 0.85 19.03
N ASN A 104 21.94 1.17 17.79
CA ASN A 104 20.66 1.79 17.45
C ASN A 104 20.01 1.05 16.26
N PRO A 105 19.64 -0.23 16.42
CA PRO A 105 19.06 -1.01 15.33
C PRO A 105 17.74 -0.40 14.88
N PHE A 106 17.44 -0.56 13.58
CA PHE A 106 16.14 -0.24 13.03
C PHE A 106 15.08 -1.15 13.67
N SER A 107 13.93 -0.57 14.01
CA SER A 107 12.81 -1.34 14.54
C SER A 107 11.47 -0.70 14.22
N PHE A 108 10.41 -1.52 14.30
CA PHE A 108 9.03 -1.10 14.21
C PHE A 108 8.30 -1.45 15.52
N GLU A 109 7.73 -0.46 16.16
CA GLU A 109 6.86 -0.60 17.32
C GLU A 109 5.42 -0.62 16.85
N ARG A 110 4.73 -1.74 17.05
CA ARG A 110 3.30 -1.89 16.74
C ARG A 110 2.45 -1.04 17.65
N HIS A 111 1.19 -0.85 17.26
CA HIS A 111 0.23 -0.15 18.12
C HIS A 111 0.01 -0.84 19.48
N THR A 112 0.34 -2.13 19.58
CA THR A 112 0.23 -2.96 20.79
C THR A 112 1.40 -2.73 21.75
N GLY A 113 2.45 -2.03 21.33
CA GLY A 113 3.72 -1.87 22.07
C GLY A 113 4.72 -3.00 21.80
N GLU A 114 4.39 -3.97 20.95
CA GLU A 114 5.33 -4.98 20.49
C GLU A 114 6.40 -4.34 19.60
N ILE A 115 7.68 -4.62 19.88
CA ILE A 115 8.81 -4.12 19.09
C ILE A 115 9.35 -5.24 18.20
N ILE A 116 9.38 -4.98 16.91
CA ILE A 116 9.98 -5.84 15.90
C ILE A 116 11.31 -5.22 15.49
N GLN A 117 12.39 -5.92 15.77
CA GLN A 117 13.74 -5.46 15.49
C GLN A 117 14.42 -6.48 14.55
N PRO A 118 14.43 -6.22 13.23
CA PRO A 118 15.08 -7.10 12.29
C PRO A 118 16.54 -7.36 12.63
N GLY A 119 16.91 -8.64 12.59
CA GLY A 119 18.29 -9.07 12.54
C GLY A 119 18.86 -8.92 11.13
N LYS A 120 20.02 -9.51 10.90
CA LYS A 120 20.61 -9.57 9.56
C LYS A 120 19.68 -10.35 8.62
N ILE A 121 19.41 -9.83 7.42
CA ILE A 121 18.58 -10.51 6.41
C ILE A 121 19.10 -10.28 5.00
N TYR A 122 18.71 -11.16 4.09
CA TYR A 122 18.68 -10.87 2.67
C TYR A 122 17.25 -10.52 2.26
N THR A 123 17.07 -9.43 1.53
CA THR A 123 15.76 -9.01 1.01
C THR A 123 15.94 -8.46 -0.39
N ASP A 124 14.98 -8.70 -1.28
CA ASP A 124 14.90 -8.08 -2.60
C ASP A 124 14.07 -6.77 -2.57
N GLY A 125 13.59 -6.36 -1.38
CA GLY A 125 12.72 -5.21 -1.20
C GLY A 125 11.33 -5.41 -1.82
N GLY A 126 10.93 -6.66 -2.07
CA GLY A 126 9.71 -7.03 -2.75
C GLY A 126 9.09 -8.33 -2.21
N SER A 127 8.54 -8.30 -0.99
CA SER A 127 7.68 -9.37 -0.42
C SER A 127 6.40 -9.66 -1.25
N ILE A 128 6.16 -8.86 -2.28
CA ILE A 128 5.04 -8.93 -3.20
C ILE A 128 5.44 -9.75 -4.43
N PRO A 129 4.67 -10.78 -4.83
CA PRO A 129 4.97 -11.60 -5.99
C PRO A 129 5.34 -10.77 -7.22
N GLY A 130 6.39 -11.15 -7.95
CA GLY A 130 6.94 -10.38 -9.08
C GLY A 130 5.91 -9.97 -10.14
N PHE A 131 4.83 -10.73 -10.33
CA PHE A 131 3.75 -10.36 -11.26
C PHE A 131 2.88 -9.17 -10.78
N LEU A 132 2.87 -8.86 -9.49
CA LEU A 132 2.18 -7.69 -8.92
C LEU A 132 3.08 -6.45 -8.90
N GLN A 133 4.40 -6.59 -8.99
CA GLN A 133 5.36 -5.47 -9.04
C GLN A 133 5.22 -4.59 -10.31
N TRP A 134 4.42 -5.04 -11.30
CA TRP A 134 4.15 -4.33 -12.55
C TRP A 134 3.04 -3.27 -12.41
N ILE A 135 2.38 -3.20 -11.25
CA ILE A 135 1.36 -2.19 -10.93
C ILE A 135 2.04 -0.94 -10.38
N ASP A 136 1.79 0.23 -10.97
CA ASP A 136 2.32 1.51 -10.47
C ASP A 136 1.90 1.76 -9.01
N GLY A 137 2.89 1.79 -8.10
CA GLY A 137 2.71 1.89 -6.65
C GLY A 137 2.99 0.59 -5.86
N LEU A 138 3.29 -0.52 -6.55
CA LEU A 138 3.90 -1.73 -5.98
C LEU A 138 5.36 -1.88 -6.44
N LYS A 139 6.07 -0.77 -6.67
CA LYS A 139 7.48 -0.86 -7.04
C LYS A 139 8.26 -1.41 -5.85
N PRO A 140 9.36 -2.15 -6.10
CA PRO A 140 10.31 -2.49 -5.05
C PRO A 140 10.63 -1.23 -4.25
N TRP A 141 10.56 -1.33 -2.93
CA TRP A 141 10.84 -0.23 -1.97
C TRP A 141 9.78 0.87 -1.79
N ASP A 142 8.65 0.91 -2.50
CA ASP A 142 7.59 1.93 -2.25
C ASP A 142 7.09 1.89 -0.79
N TYR A 143 7.09 0.70 -0.18
CA TYR A 143 6.90 0.47 1.26
C TYR A 143 8.05 -0.33 1.88
N GLY A 144 9.28 -0.05 1.45
CA GLY A 144 10.46 -0.86 1.75
C GLY A 144 10.68 -1.15 3.24
N LEU A 145 10.39 -0.19 4.12
CA LEU A 145 10.50 -0.40 5.58
C LEU A 145 9.54 -1.48 6.09
N ALA A 146 8.30 -1.50 5.58
CA ALA A 146 7.32 -2.52 5.94
C ALA A 146 7.71 -3.89 5.36
N TYR A 147 8.27 -3.92 4.15
CA TYR A 147 8.74 -5.16 3.50
C TYR A 147 9.92 -5.77 4.26
N MET A 148 10.90 -4.95 4.69
CA MET A 148 12.02 -5.43 5.53
C MET A 148 11.55 -6.07 6.84
N ILE A 149 10.54 -5.48 7.49
CA ILE A 149 9.94 -6.04 8.71
C ILE A 149 9.30 -7.39 8.39
N HIS A 150 8.47 -7.46 7.36
CA HIS A 150 7.79 -8.67 6.95
C HIS A 150 8.76 -9.80 6.58
N ASP A 151 9.74 -9.53 5.71
CA ASP A 151 10.70 -10.52 5.24
C ASP A 151 11.50 -11.12 6.41
N TRP A 152 11.96 -10.26 7.34
CA TRP A 152 12.64 -10.76 8.53
C TRP A 152 11.74 -11.64 9.40
N GLU A 153 10.49 -11.25 9.64
CA GLU A 153 9.58 -12.08 10.44
C GLU A 153 9.25 -13.41 9.77
N PHE A 154 9.15 -13.42 8.43
CA PHE A 154 8.94 -14.63 7.64
C PHE A 154 10.12 -15.59 7.77
N ASP A 155 11.34 -15.10 7.56
CA ASP A 155 12.55 -15.92 7.68
C ASP A 155 12.82 -16.33 9.13
N ALA A 156 12.57 -15.43 10.09
CA ALA A 156 12.68 -15.70 11.52
C ALA A 156 11.70 -16.81 11.96
N HIS A 157 10.52 -16.89 11.35
CA HIS A 157 9.60 -17.99 11.56
C HIS A 157 10.20 -19.32 11.08
N HIS A 158 10.72 -19.38 9.85
CA HIS A 158 11.35 -20.60 9.32
C HIS A 158 12.61 -21.01 10.07
N CYS A 159 13.32 -20.05 10.66
CA CYS A 159 14.45 -20.28 11.54
C CYS A 159 14.07 -20.55 13.01
N ASN A 160 12.76 -20.65 13.34
CA ASN A 160 12.24 -20.87 14.70
C ASN A 160 12.71 -19.82 15.74
N LEU A 161 12.98 -18.59 15.31
CA LEU A 161 13.38 -17.48 16.18
C LEU A 161 12.19 -16.74 16.80
N ILE A 162 11.02 -16.82 16.16
CA ILE A 162 9.78 -16.23 16.64
C ILE A 162 8.65 -17.26 16.68
N ASN A 163 7.71 -17.08 17.60
CA ASN A 163 6.49 -17.88 17.69
C ASN A 163 5.27 -17.01 17.36
N LYS A 164 5.18 -16.59 16.10
CA LYS A 164 4.05 -15.83 15.55
C LYS A 164 3.22 -16.70 14.62
N ARG A 165 1.93 -16.40 14.49
CA ARG A 165 1.11 -16.97 13.43
C ARG A 165 1.26 -16.12 12.17
N PHE A 166 0.91 -16.71 11.04
CA PHE A 166 0.89 -16.03 9.75
C PHE A 166 0.10 -14.71 9.79
N GLU A 167 -1.08 -14.71 10.41
CA GLU A 167 -1.91 -13.50 10.53
C GLU A 167 -1.23 -12.40 11.36
N ASP A 168 -0.43 -12.77 12.37
CA ASP A 168 0.23 -11.80 13.23
C ASP A 168 1.37 -11.08 12.47
N VAL A 169 2.10 -11.80 11.60
CA VAL A 169 3.13 -11.23 10.71
C VAL A 169 2.50 -10.39 9.61
N ARG A 170 1.42 -10.88 8.98
CA ARG A 170 0.61 -10.12 8.02
C ARG A 170 0.15 -8.79 8.61
N ASP A 171 -0.44 -8.82 9.81
CA ASP A 171 -0.99 -7.63 10.43
C ASP A 171 0.11 -6.64 10.83
N THR A 172 1.27 -7.15 11.26
CA THR A 172 2.46 -6.32 11.53
C THR A 172 2.89 -5.55 10.28
N MET A 173 2.96 -6.23 9.12
CA MET A 173 3.27 -5.58 7.85
C MET A 173 2.23 -4.51 7.48
N MET A 174 0.94 -4.78 7.65
CA MET A 174 -0.11 -3.82 7.29
C MET A 174 -0.13 -2.60 8.22
N GLU A 175 0.16 -2.76 9.51
CA GLU A 175 0.40 -1.64 10.43
C GLU A 175 1.61 -0.80 9.97
N ALA A 176 2.69 -1.45 9.53
CA ALA A 176 3.89 -0.79 9.03
C ALA A 176 3.61 0.00 7.74
N VAL A 177 2.91 -0.58 6.76
CA VAL A 177 2.47 0.12 5.52
C VAL A 177 1.59 1.32 5.86
N LYS A 178 0.61 1.15 6.77
CA LYS A 178 -0.24 2.25 7.22
C LYS A 178 0.59 3.36 7.84
N THR A 179 1.55 3.01 8.68
CA THR A 179 2.45 3.97 9.33
C THR A 179 3.25 4.75 8.29
N MET A 180 3.80 4.08 7.27
CA MET A 180 4.51 4.77 6.18
C MET A 180 3.60 5.76 5.44
N MET A 181 2.35 5.37 5.14
CA MET A 181 1.37 6.24 4.48
C MET A 181 0.97 7.45 5.33
N GLU A 182 0.82 7.28 6.64
CA GLU A 182 0.42 8.36 7.56
C GLU A 182 1.59 9.29 7.91
N ASP A 183 2.82 8.79 7.85
CA ASP A 183 4.04 9.54 8.21
C ASP A 183 4.67 10.24 7.00
N GLY A 184 4.10 10.06 5.81
CA GLY A 184 4.62 10.62 4.57
C GLY A 184 5.91 9.94 4.08
N LEU A 185 6.18 8.72 4.58
CA LEU A 185 7.31 7.88 4.14
C LEU A 185 6.98 7.04 2.91
N GLY A 186 5.69 6.95 2.54
CA GLY A 186 5.19 6.30 1.33
C GLY A 186 3.92 7.01 0.84
N GLU A 187 3.58 6.83 -0.43
CA GLU A 187 2.42 7.52 -1.01
C GLU A 187 1.10 6.92 -0.52
N LYS A 188 0.24 7.72 0.13
CA LYS A 188 -1.04 7.21 0.62
C LYS A 188 -2.01 6.88 -0.52
N ARG A 189 -2.11 5.58 -0.84
CA ARG A 189 -3.08 5.03 -1.80
C ARG A 189 -3.84 3.84 -1.20
N LEU A 190 -5.12 4.06 -0.86
CA LEU A 190 -5.95 3.01 -0.21
C LEU A 190 -6.12 1.76 -1.07
N TYR A 191 -6.25 1.92 -2.39
CA TYR A 191 -6.28 0.78 -3.31
C TYR A 191 -5.01 -0.07 -3.22
N MET A 192 -3.84 0.57 -3.07
CA MET A 192 -2.56 -0.14 -2.95
C MET A 192 -2.48 -0.89 -1.62
N PHE A 193 -2.96 -0.27 -0.53
CA PHE A 193 -3.07 -0.92 0.77
C PHE A 193 -3.83 -2.26 0.66
N THR A 194 -4.99 -2.25 0.00
CA THR A 194 -5.80 -3.44 -0.24
C THR A 194 -5.06 -4.49 -1.06
N LYS A 195 -4.36 -4.08 -2.13
CA LYS A 195 -3.60 -5.01 -2.96
C LYS A 195 -2.42 -5.64 -2.24
N ILE A 196 -1.76 -4.88 -1.36
CA ILE A 196 -0.72 -5.42 -0.49
C ILE A 196 -1.34 -6.49 0.41
N PHE A 197 -2.41 -6.17 1.14
CA PHE A 197 -3.11 -7.12 2.01
C PHE A 197 -3.50 -8.40 1.26
N ASP A 198 -4.17 -8.28 0.11
CA ASP A 198 -4.62 -9.42 -0.69
C ASP A 198 -3.45 -10.33 -1.11
N GLY A 199 -2.32 -9.72 -1.46
CA GLY A 199 -1.11 -10.45 -1.84
C GLY A 199 -0.53 -11.24 -0.67
N ILE A 200 -0.34 -10.57 0.47
CA ILE A 200 0.28 -11.17 1.65
C ILE A 200 -0.65 -12.08 2.45
N ASP A 201 -1.97 -12.02 2.26
CA ASP A 201 -2.94 -12.94 2.87
C ASP A 201 -3.30 -14.14 1.96
N SER A 202 -2.73 -14.20 0.75
CA SER A 202 -3.07 -15.18 -0.28
C SER A 202 -2.73 -16.63 0.09
N LEU A 203 -3.36 -17.58 -0.60
CA LEU A 203 -3.03 -19.01 -0.47
C LEU A 203 -1.57 -19.33 -0.80
N VAL A 204 -0.98 -18.57 -1.74
CA VAL A 204 0.43 -18.70 -2.11
C VAL A 204 1.31 -18.26 -0.94
N ALA A 205 1.05 -17.09 -0.36
CA ALA A 205 1.78 -16.59 0.81
C ALA A 205 1.67 -17.57 2.00
N ARG A 206 0.47 -18.12 2.24
CA ARG A 206 0.23 -19.15 3.28
C ARG A 206 0.97 -20.45 3.01
N SER A 207 1.12 -20.84 1.75
CA SER A 207 1.90 -22.01 1.35
C SER A 207 3.38 -21.76 1.60
N LEU A 208 3.91 -20.60 1.21
CA LEU A 208 5.29 -20.19 1.46
C LEU A 208 5.60 -20.12 2.96
N TRP A 209 4.65 -19.63 3.77
CA TRP A 209 4.79 -19.59 5.22
C TRP A 209 4.97 -20.98 5.83
N LYS A 210 4.25 -21.98 5.32
CA LYS A 210 4.32 -23.35 5.86
C LYS A 210 5.53 -24.15 5.38
N HIS A 211 6.03 -23.84 4.19
CA HIS A 211 6.99 -24.70 3.49
C HIS A 211 8.32 -24.01 3.16
N GLY A 212 8.52 -22.78 3.62
CA GLY A 212 9.77 -22.06 3.43
C GLY A 212 10.93 -22.68 4.23
N GLU A 213 12.13 -22.22 3.90
CA GLU A 213 13.38 -22.68 4.48
C GLU A 213 13.99 -21.57 5.33
N CYS A 214 14.81 -21.95 6.33
CA CYS A 214 15.57 -20.97 7.09
C CYS A 214 16.72 -20.41 6.23
N VAL A 215 16.61 -19.13 5.83
CA VAL A 215 17.57 -18.46 4.94
C VAL A 215 18.29 -17.26 5.59
N LEU A 216 18.09 -17.05 6.90
CA LEU A 216 18.80 -16.00 7.62
C LEU A 216 20.32 -16.22 7.57
N PRO A 217 21.11 -15.16 7.35
CA PRO A 217 22.57 -15.24 7.45
C PRO A 217 22.99 -15.72 8.85
N GLN A 218 23.94 -16.67 8.90
CA GLN A 218 24.61 -17.08 10.13
C GLN A 218 25.64 -16.06 10.59
#